data_AF-A0A9P9CLX8-F1
#
_entry.id   AF-A0A9P9CLX8-F1
#
_cell.length_a   1.000
_cell.length_b   1.000
_cell.length_c   1.000
_cell.angle_alpha   90.00
_cell.angle_beta   90.00
_cell.angle_gamma   90.00
#
_symmetry.space_group_name_H-M   'P 1'
#
loop_
_entity.id
_entity.type
_entity.pdbx_description
1 polymer ?
#
loop_
_entity_poly.entity_id
_entity_poly.type
_entity_poly.pdbx_seq_one_letter_code
_entity_poly.pdbx_strand_id
1 'polypeptide(L)'
;MLDELTHMDRITQLQDAIDSLLTIMSRSIDYLHNHTDFRQVSDHIPISKARNPEKVHKGEVLESNRTELVTDLVRKAKQIQYLIDALPVPEPEEQQATRLAQMENELQQANAEYDVATKRARAFLFLSFETVLTWLLGFLLTLSVKSTALSLADCTWSFRAAFRLHSQPAT
;
A
#
# COMPACT_ATOMS: atom_id res chain seq x y z
N MET A 1 1.28 -4.70 -6.63
CA MET A 1 2.73 -4.53 -6.38
C MET A 1 3.03 -4.11 -4.94
N LEU A 2 2.10 -3.43 -4.23
CA LEU A 2 2.27 -3.08 -2.81
C LEU A 2 1.93 -4.23 -1.83
N ASP A 3 1.25 -5.28 -2.27
CA ASP A 3 0.84 -6.41 -1.41
C ASP A 3 1.99 -7.34 -0.99
N GLU A 4 3.15 -7.32 -1.67
CA GLU A 4 4.29 -8.15 -1.28
C GLU A 4 5.11 -7.56 -0.14
N LEU A 5 5.01 -6.25 0.11
CA LEU A 5 5.74 -5.55 1.19
C LEU A 5 4.95 -5.45 2.50
N THR A 6 3.63 -5.72 2.47
CA THR A 6 2.75 -5.66 3.65
C THR A 6 2.51 -7.01 4.29
N HIS A 7 2.89 -8.11 3.61
CA HIS A 7 2.88 -9.43 4.20
C HIS A 7 4.07 -9.53 5.17
N MET A 8 3.79 -9.67 6.47
CA MET A 8 4.82 -9.90 7.49
C MET A 8 5.80 -10.99 7.01
N ASP A 9 7.09 -10.79 7.23
CA ASP A 9 8.12 -11.69 6.72
C ASP A 9 7.81 -13.15 7.11
N ARG A 10 7.90 -14.08 6.14
CA ARG A 10 7.53 -15.49 6.32
C ARG A 10 8.40 -16.15 7.39
N ILE A 11 9.65 -15.71 7.54
CA ILE A 11 10.54 -16.17 8.60
C ILE A 11 10.03 -15.71 9.96
N THR A 12 9.67 -14.44 10.12
CA THR A 12 9.06 -13.92 11.35
C THR A 12 7.75 -14.65 11.69
N GLN A 13 6.90 -14.91 10.69
CA GLN A 13 5.66 -15.68 10.90
C GLN A 13 5.93 -17.12 11.37
N LEU A 14 6.98 -17.75 10.85
CA LEU A 14 7.41 -19.08 11.27
C LEU A 14 7.91 -19.07 12.72
N GLN A 15 8.70 -18.06 13.10
CA GLN A 15 9.17 -17.88 14.47
C GLN A 15 7.99 -17.74 15.45
N ASP A 16 7.04 -16.84 15.16
CA ASP A 16 5.85 -16.66 15.99
C ASP A 16 5.00 -17.95 16.09
N ALA A 17 4.91 -18.71 15.01
CA ALA A 17 4.18 -19.98 14.99
C ALA A 17 4.84 -21.04 15.87
N ILE A 18 6.18 -21.12 15.89
CA ILE A 18 6.94 -22.02 16.76
C ILE A 18 6.79 -21.61 18.23
N ASP A 19 6.91 -20.32 18.54
CA ASP A 19 6.74 -19.82 19.91
C ASP A 19 5.32 -20.07 20.44
N SER A 20 4.32 -19.88 19.58
CA SER A 20 2.93 -20.22 19.88
C SER A 20 2.76 -21.72 20.15
N LEU A 21 3.40 -22.59 19.35
CA LEU A 21 3.36 -24.04 19.56
C LEU A 21 3.95 -24.43 20.92
N LEU A 22 5.12 -23.90 21.27
CA LEU A 22 5.78 -24.18 22.56
C LEU A 22 4.96 -23.64 23.74
N THR A 23 4.32 -22.49 23.58
CA THR A 23 3.40 -21.93 24.57
C THR A 23 2.18 -22.82 24.77
N ILE A 24 1.59 -23.35 23.69
CA ILE A 24 0.46 -24.27 23.77
C ILE A 24 0.90 -25.57 24.46
N MET A 25 2.08 -26.10 24.14
CA MET A 25 2.61 -27.32 24.76
C MET A 25 2.79 -27.18 26.29
N SER A 26 3.45 -26.11 26.73
CA SER A 26 3.66 -25.85 28.17
C SER A 26 2.32 -25.66 28.91
N ARG A 27 1.42 -24.83 28.36
CA ARG A 27 0.08 -24.64 28.93
C ARG A 27 -0.76 -25.91 28.94
N SER A 28 -0.61 -26.78 27.94
CA SER A 28 -1.30 -28.08 27.90
C SER A 28 -0.82 -29.01 29.00
N ILE A 29 0.50 -29.05 29.25
CA ILE A 29 1.08 -29.81 30.36
C ILE A 29 0.61 -29.24 31.70
N ASP A 30 0.64 -27.92 31.87
CA ASP A 30 0.16 -27.26 33.10
C ASP A 30 -1.34 -27.51 33.34
N TYR A 31 -2.13 -27.48 32.27
CA TYR A 31 -3.56 -27.74 32.33
C TYR A 31 -3.82 -29.19 32.79
N LEU A 32 -3.21 -30.17 32.13
CA LEU A 32 -3.34 -31.57 32.53
C LEU A 32 -2.81 -31.80 33.94
N HIS A 33 -1.66 -31.22 34.26
CA HIS A 33 -1.06 -31.36 35.57
C HIS A 33 -1.96 -30.83 36.67
N ASN A 34 -2.76 -29.77 36.46
CA ASN A 34 -3.58 -29.17 37.53
C ASN A 34 -5.02 -29.71 37.61
N HIS A 35 -5.56 -30.26 36.52
CA HIS A 35 -6.98 -30.60 36.42
C HIS A 35 -7.27 -32.11 36.37
N THR A 36 -6.25 -32.98 36.34
CA THR A 36 -6.41 -34.43 36.48
C THR A 36 -6.50 -34.87 37.93
N ASP A 37 -7.32 -35.88 38.22
CA ASP A 37 -7.40 -36.53 39.52
C ASP A 37 -6.46 -37.75 39.62
N PHE A 38 -6.20 -38.21 40.84
CA PHE A 38 -5.47 -39.44 41.09
C PHE A 38 -6.37 -40.66 40.86
N ARG A 39 -5.91 -41.59 40.01
CA ARG A 39 -6.58 -42.87 39.80
C ARG A 39 -6.04 -43.90 40.78
N GLN A 40 -6.91 -44.55 41.54
CA GLN A 40 -6.52 -45.67 42.39
C GLN A 40 -6.13 -46.87 41.52
N VAL A 41 -4.92 -47.40 41.73
CA VAL A 41 -4.38 -48.54 40.96
C VAL A 41 -4.48 -49.84 41.76
N SER A 42 -4.53 -49.77 43.09
CA SER A 42 -4.65 -50.93 43.98
C SER A 42 -5.62 -50.63 45.12
N ASP A 43 -6.50 -51.58 45.42
CA ASP A 43 -7.51 -51.47 46.48
C ASP A 43 -6.90 -51.47 47.89
N HIS A 44 -5.67 -51.96 48.04
CA HIS A 44 -4.98 -52.07 49.33
C HIS A 44 -4.31 -50.77 49.79
N ILE A 45 -4.18 -49.78 48.92
CA ILE A 45 -3.50 -48.52 49.23
C ILE A 45 -4.50 -47.37 49.05
N PRO A 46 -5.04 -46.78 50.14
CA PRO A 46 -5.95 -45.66 50.03
C PRO A 46 -5.22 -44.41 49.52
N ILE A 47 -5.87 -43.63 48.66
CA ILE A 47 -5.33 -42.37 48.15
C ILE A 47 -5.20 -41.39 49.31
N SER A 48 -3.96 -41.08 49.71
CA SER A 48 -3.66 -40.25 50.89
C SER A 48 -3.65 -38.74 50.60
N LYS A 49 -3.72 -38.33 49.33
CA LYS A 49 -3.77 -36.94 48.90
C LYS A 49 -4.91 -36.75 47.90
N ALA A 50 -5.98 -36.12 48.33
CA ALA A 50 -7.00 -35.60 47.42
C ALA A 50 -6.58 -34.22 46.91
N ARG A 51 -6.74 -33.98 45.61
CA ARG A 51 -6.54 -32.64 45.03
C ARG A 51 -7.75 -31.76 45.34
N ASN A 52 -7.59 -30.43 45.28
CA ASN A 52 -8.72 -29.51 45.50
C ASN A 52 -9.86 -29.84 44.51
N PRO A 53 -11.04 -30.26 45.01
CA PRO A 53 -12.16 -30.71 44.18
C PRO A 53 -12.72 -29.63 43.25
N GLU A 54 -12.48 -28.35 43.54
CA GLU A 54 -12.91 -27.23 42.68
C GLU A 54 -12.11 -27.14 41.37
N LYS A 55 -10.87 -27.66 41.36
CA LYS A 55 -9.97 -27.62 40.19
C LYS A 55 -9.99 -28.90 39.36
N VAL A 56 -10.64 -29.96 39.86
CA VAL A 56 -10.68 -31.25 39.17
C VAL A 56 -11.88 -31.28 38.24
N HIS A 57 -11.65 -31.60 36.97
CA HIS A 57 -12.73 -31.76 36.00
C HIS A 57 -13.27 -33.19 36.00
N LYS A 58 -14.58 -33.33 35.78
CA LYS A 58 -15.21 -34.64 35.53
C LYS A 58 -14.65 -35.26 34.26
N GLY A 59 -14.59 -36.59 34.21
CA GLY A 59 -13.94 -37.35 33.13
C GLY A 59 -14.39 -36.95 31.72
N GLU A 60 -15.69 -36.73 31.50
CA GLU A 60 -16.22 -36.34 30.18
C GLU A 60 -15.70 -34.96 29.70
N VAL A 61 -15.73 -33.96 30.59
CA VAL A 61 -15.23 -32.61 30.29
C VAL A 61 -13.71 -32.64 30.07
N LEU A 62 -13.00 -33.47 30.84
CA LEU A 62 -11.56 -33.62 30.72
C LEU A 62 -11.15 -34.28 29.39
N GLU A 63 -11.86 -35.32 28.94
CA GLU A 63 -11.59 -35.94 27.63
C GLU A 63 -11.92 -35.01 26.46
N SER A 64 -13.00 -34.24 26.56
CA SER A 64 -13.33 -33.21 25.55
C SER A 64 -12.20 -32.18 25.42
N ASN A 65 -11.74 -31.63 26.55
CA ASN A 65 -10.67 -30.63 26.57
C ASN A 65 -9.32 -31.21 26.09
N ARG A 66 -9.02 -32.48 26.40
CA ARG A 66 -7.84 -33.17 25.85
C ARG A 66 -7.89 -33.26 24.33
N THR A 67 -9.06 -33.61 23.79
CA THR A 67 -9.25 -33.74 22.34
C THR A 67 -9.09 -32.39 21.64
N GLU A 68 -9.59 -31.32 22.24
CA GLU A 68 -9.39 -29.94 21.77
C GLU A 68 -7.91 -29.55 21.76
N LEU A 69 -7.18 -29.76 22.88
CA LEU A 69 -5.75 -29.46 22.98
C LEU A 69 -4.92 -30.21 21.94
N VAL A 70 -5.20 -31.50 21.71
CA VAL A 70 -4.53 -32.30 20.67
C VAL A 70 -4.85 -31.77 19.28
N THR A 71 -6.11 -31.41 19.02
CA THR A 71 -6.54 -30.84 17.74
C THR A 71 -5.82 -29.53 17.45
N ASP A 72 -5.68 -28.67 18.46
CA ASP A 72 -4.99 -27.39 18.35
C ASP A 72 -3.49 -27.58 18.10
N LEU A 73 -2.85 -28.52 18.80
CA LEU A 73 -1.45 -28.88 18.60
C LEU A 73 -1.20 -29.36 17.17
N VAL A 74 -2.03 -30.29 16.68
CA VAL A 74 -1.93 -30.82 15.31
C VAL A 74 -2.16 -29.74 14.27
N ARG A 75 -3.15 -28.86 14.48
CA ARG A 75 -3.43 -27.74 13.58
C ARG A 75 -2.22 -26.80 13.49
N LYS A 76 -1.60 -26.46 14.62
CA LYS A 76 -0.41 -25.60 14.67
C LYS A 76 0.82 -26.26 14.04
N ALA A 77 1.02 -27.56 14.26
CA ALA A 77 2.09 -28.30 13.60
C ALA A 77 1.94 -28.31 12.07
N LYS A 78 0.72 -28.51 11.55
CA LYS A 78 0.44 -28.42 10.11
C LYS A 78 0.64 -27.01 9.55
N GLN A 79 0.28 -25.99 10.31
CA GLN A 79 0.52 -24.59 9.93
C GLN A 79 2.02 -24.32 9.79
N ILE A 80 2.84 -24.81 10.73
CA ILE A 80 4.31 -24.70 10.66
C ILE A 80 4.84 -25.42 9.41
N GLN A 81 4.35 -26.63 9.12
CA GLN A 81 4.77 -27.36 7.92
C GLN A 81 4.47 -26.54 6.65
N TYR A 82 3.26 -25.98 6.54
CA TYR A 82 2.91 -25.13 5.41
C TYR A 82 3.82 -23.90 5.30
N LEU A 83 4.16 -23.27 6.43
CA LEU A 83 5.06 -22.11 6.44
C LEU A 83 6.49 -22.49 5.99
N ILE A 84 6.99 -23.67 6.38
CA ILE A 84 8.28 -24.19 5.94
C ILE A 84 8.27 -24.41 4.43
N ASP A 85 7.23 -25.07 3.90
CA ASP A 85 7.10 -25.34 2.46
C ASP A 85 6.94 -24.03 1.65
N ALA A 86 6.45 -22.98 2.29
CA ALA A 86 6.24 -21.66 1.73
C ALA A 86 7.49 -20.75 1.84
N LEU A 87 8.59 -21.20 2.46
CA LEU A 87 9.82 -20.42 2.52
C LEU A 87 10.49 -20.35 1.12
N PRO A 88 11.05 -19.19 0.75
CA PRO A 88 11.86 -19.09 -0.47
C PRO A 88 13.10 -19.99 -0.33
N VAL A 89 13.48 -20.64 -1.44
CA VAL A 89 14.67 -21.48 -1.49
C VAL A 89 15.90 -20.61 -1.23
N PRO A 90 16.82 -21.01 -0.32
CA PRO A 90 18.04 -20.25 -0.07
C PRO A 90 18.92 -20.25 -1.32
N GLU A 91 19.29 -19.07 -1.78
CA GLU A 91 20.23 -18.87 -2.88
C GLU A 91 21.63 -18.53 -2.35
N PRO A 92 22.71 -18.89 -3.05
CA PRO A 92 24.05 -18.49 -2.67
C PRO A 92 24.21 -16.97 -2.81
N GLU A 93 24.96 -16.35 -1.89
CA GLU A 93 25.11 -14.89 -1.78
C GLU A 93 25.60 -14.25 -3.09
N GLU A 94 26.47 -14.92 -3.84
CA GLU A 94 26.98 -14.43 -5.12
C GLU A 94 25.89 -14.29 -6.19
N GLN A 95 24.97 -15.25 -6.26
CA GLN A 95 23.85 -15.20 -7.21
C GLN A 95 22.83 -14.14 -6.79
N GLN A 96 22.59 -14.02 -5.48
CA GLN A 96 21.73 -12.99 -4.93
C GLN A 96 22.29 -11.58 -5.20
N ALA A 97 23.59 -11.37 -4.98
CA ALA A 97 24.27 -10.11 -5.27
C ALA A 97 24.21 -9.76 -6.77
N THR A 98 24.42 -10.75 -7.65
CA THR A 98 24.32 -10.55 -9.10
C THR A 98 22.90 -10.13 -9.50
N ARG A 99 21.88 -10.81 -8.97
CA ARG A 99 20.48 -10.47 -9.24
C ARG A 99 20.13 -9.07 -8.72
N LEU A 100 20.61 -8.70 -7.53
CA LEU A 100 20.41 -7.36 -6.97
C LEU A 100 21.04 -6.29 -7.85
N ALA A 101 22.26 -6.50 -8.33
CA ALA A 101 22.92 -5.57 -9.24
C ALA A 101 22.17 -5.42 -10.57
N GLN A 102 21.61 -6.51 -11.10
CA GLN A 102 20.76 -6.46 -12.31
C GLN A 102 19.49 -5.65 -12.05
N MET A 103 18.77 -5.92 -10.95
CA MET A 103 17.57 -5.17 -10.57
C MET A 103 17.87 -3.68 -10.34
N GLU A 104 19.02 -3.34 -9.76
CA GLU A 104 19.42 -1.95 -9.57
C GLU A 104 19.64 -1.23 -10.91
N ASN A 105 20.29 -1.89 -11.89
CA ASN A 105 20.47 -1.34 -13.22
C ASN A 105 19.12 -1.13 -13.94
N GLU A 106 18.19 -2.09 -13.84
CA GLU A 106 16.84 -1.98 -14.39
C GLU A 106 16.07 -0.82 -13.76
N LEU A 107 16.17 -0.65 -12.43
CA LEU A 107 15.57 0.48 -11.72
C LEU A 107 16.16 1.82 -12.16
N GLN A 108 17.48 1.91 -12.33
CA GLN A 108 18.13 3.12 -12.81
C GLN A 108 17.67 3.49 -14.22
N GLN A 109 17.55 2.50 -15.11
CA GLN A 109 17.04 2.72 -16.45
C GLN A 109 15.57 3.17 -16.44
N ALA A 110 14.70 2.47 -15.70
CA ALA A 110 13.30 2.82 -15.58
C ALA A 110 13.10 4.23 -14.98
N ASN A 111 13.90 4.60 -13.98
CA ASN A 111 13.88 5.94 -13.39
C ASN A 111 14.33 7.02 -14.38
N ALA A 112 15.36 6.75 -15.21
CA ALA A 112 15.81 7.68 -16.24
C ALA A 112 14.73 7.89 -17.31
N GLU A 113 14.08 6.80 -17.75
CA GLU A 113 12.97 6.86 -18.69
C GLU A 113 11.77 7.63 -18.11
N TYR A 114 11.45 7.41 -16.83
CA TYR A 114 10.43 8.15 -16.10
C TYR A 114 10.75 9.65 -16.01
N ASP A 115 11.99 10.02 -15.68
CA ASP A 115 12.43 11.41 -15.62
C ASP A 115 12.33 12.09 -16.99
N VAL A 116 12.72 11.39 -18.07
CA VAL A 116 12.55 11.89 -19.43
C VAL A 116 11.06 12.07 -19.78
N ALA A 117 10.21 11.10 -19.44
CA ALA A 117 8.78 11.17 -19.72
C ALA A 117 8.10 12.34 -18.97
N THR A 118 8.43 12.53 -17.70
CA THR A 118 7.91 13.63 -16.88
C THR A 118 8.39 15.00 -17.38
N LYS A 119 9.67 15.12 -17.77
CA LYS A 119 10.21 16.34 -18.40
C LYS A 119 9.50 16.68 -19.70
N ARG A 120 9.27 15.68 -20.57
CA ARG A 120 8.52 15.88 -21.83
C ARG A 120 7.10 16.34 -21.56
N ALA A 121 6.38 15.68 -20.65
CA ALA A 121 5.02 16.07 -20.28
C ALA A 121 4.97 17.52 -19.76
N ARG A 122 5.91 17.90 -18.90
CA ARG A 122 6.02 19.27 -18.38
C ARG A 122 6.32 20.29 -19.47
N ALA A 123 7.23 19.96 -20.39
CA ALA A 123 7.57 20.84 -21.50
C ALA A 123 6.37 21.07 -22.44
N PHE A 124 5.61 20.02 -22.78
CA PHE A 124 4.38 20.17 -23.57
C PHE A 124 3.36 21.08 -22.89
N LEU A 125 3.18 20.92 -21.57
CA LEU A 125 2.25 21.74 -20.80
C LEU A 125 2.69 23.22 -20.80
N PHE A 126 3.98 23.48 -20.54
CA PHE A 126 4.52 24.84 -20.55
C PHE A 126 4.42 25.51 -21.93
N LEU A 127 4.79 24.80 -23.00
CA LEU A 127 4.78 25.33 -24.36
C LEU A 127 3.35 25.61 -24.85
N SER A 128 2.42 24.69 -24.60
CA SER A 128 1.00 24.90 -24.92
C SER A 128 0.42 26.11 -24.19
N PHE A 129 0.81 26.32 -22.93
CA PHE A 129 0.36 27.47 -22.15
C PHE A 129 0.92 28.79 -22.70
N GLU A 130 2.22 28.86 -23.01
CA GLU A 130 2.83 30.07 -23.62
C GLU A 130 2.22 30.41 -24.98
N THR A 131 2.04 29.42 -25.85
CA THR A 131 1.43 29.66 -27.18
C THR A 131 0.00 30.18 -27.08
N VAL A 132 -0.80 29.65 -26.15
CA VAL A 132 -2.17 30.12 -25.91
C VAL A 132 -2.16 31.54 -25.33
N LEU A 133 -1.27 31.83 -24.38
CA LEU A 133 -1.20 33.14 -23.72
C LEU A 133 -0.69 34.22 -24.67
N THR A 134 0.28 33.91 -25.52
CA THR A 134 0.77 34.82 -26.58
C THR A 134 -0.28 35.05 -27.66
N TRP A 135 -1.03 34.02 -28.07
CA TRP A 135 -2.18 34.18 -28.96
C TRP A 135 -3.27 35.06 -28.35
N LEU A 136 -3.63 34.84 -27.08
CA LEU A 136 -4.64 35.64 -26.38
C LEU A 136 -4.20 37.10 -26.22
N LEU A 137 -2.94 37.36 -25.85
CA LEU A 137 -2.40 38.71 -25.77
C LEU A 137 -2.38 39.40 -27.14
N GLY A 138 -1.94 38.71 -28.20
CA GLY A 138 -1.96 39.23 -29.57
C GLY A 138 -3.38 39.52 -30.06
N PHE A 139 -4.34 38.66 -29.72
CA PHE A 139 -5.75 38.87 -30.01
C PHE A 139 -6.31 40.10 -29.27
N LEU A 140 -6.00 40.27 -27.99
CA LEU A 140 -6.41 41.45 -27.22
C LEU A 140 -5.78 42.75 -27.75
N LEU A 141 -4.50 42.72 -28.12
CA LEU A 141 -3.80 43.85 -28.75
C LEU A 141 -4.41 44.23 -30.10
N THR A 142 -4.73 43.25 -30.95
CA THR A 142 -5.37 43.52 -32.25
C THR A 142 -6.81 44.03 -32.11
N LEU A 143 -7.55 43.58 -31.11
CA LEU A 143 -8.86 44.15 -30.74
C LEU A 143 -8.74 45.60 -30.25
N SER A 144 -7.72 45.92 -29.44
CA SER A 144 -7.45 47.29 -28.99
C SER A 144 -7.05 48.23 -30.13
N VAL A 145 -6.20 47.76 -31.06
CA VAL A 145 -5.80 48.53 -32.25
C VAL A 145 -6.97 48.73 -33.21
N LYS A 146 -7.84 47.73 -33.41
CA LYS A 146 -9.07 47.90 -34.20
C LYS A 146 -10.05 48.87 -33.54
N SER A 147 -10.20 48.84 -32.22
CA SER A 147 -11.05 49.78 -31.49
C SER A 147 -10.57 51.23 -31.62
N THR A 148 -9.25 51.46 -31.51
CA THR A 148 -8.65 52.80 -31.70
C THR A 148 -8.62 53.24 -33.17
N ALA A 149 -8.44 52.32 -34.11
CA ALA A 149 -8.52 52.61 -35.55
C ALA A 149 -9.95 52.94 -36.01
N LEU A 150 -10.99 52.28 -35.45
CA LEU A 150 -12.39 52.68 -35.68
C LEU A 150 -12.64 54.10 -35.14
N SER A 151 -12.14 54.42 -33.95
CA SER A 151 -12.27 55.77 -33.37
C SER A 151 -11.57 56.86 -34.20
N LEU A 152 -10.39 56.59 -34.78
CA LEU A 152 -9.68 57.53 -35.67
C LEU A 152 -10.28 57.62 -37.07
N ALA A 153 -10.83 56.52 -37.60
CA ALA A 153 -11.59 56.54 -38.86
C ALA A 153 -12.87 57.37 -38.74
N ASP A 154 -13.57 57.29 -37.60
CA ASP A 154 -14.74 58.13 -37.31
C ASP A 154 -14.37 59.62 -37.16
N CYS A 155 -13.24 59.94 -36.51
CA CYS A 155 -12.75 61.32 -36.44
C CYS A 155 -12.35 61.91 -37.80
N THR A 156 -11.76 61.11 -38.70
CA THR A 156 -11.37 61.59 -40.04
C THR A 156 -12.55 61.73 -41.00
N TRP A 157 -13.59 60.92 -40.86
CA TRP A 157 -14.86 61.10 -41.59
C TRP A 157 -15.62 62.35 -41.13
N SER A 158 -15.65 62.63 -39.83
CA SER A 158 -16.29 63.85 -39.30
C SER A 158 -15.57 65.13 -39.73
N PHE A 159 -14.24 65.13 -39.83
CA PHE A 159 -13.48 66.30 -40.28
C PHE A 159 -13.56 66.54 -41.80
N ARG A 160 -13.64 65.47 -42.61
CA ARG A 160 -13.75 65.57 -44.08
C ARG A 160 -15.17 65.92 -44.55
N ALA A 161 -16.20 65.60 -43.75
CA ALA A 161 -17.57 66.05 -43.99
C ALA A 161 -17.77 67.55 -43.67
N ALA A 162 -17.10 68.07 -42.63
CA ALA A 162 -17.20 69.49 -42.26
C ALA A 162 -16.55 70.45 -43.28
N PHE A 163 -15.46 70.03 -43.96
CA PHE A 163 -14.75 70.91 -44.89
C PHE A 163 -15.38 71.00 -46.30
N ARG A 164 -16.41 70.20 -46.62
CA ARG A 164 -17.06 70.19 -47.95
C ARG A 164 -18.40 70.95 -47.99
N LEU A 165 -18.83 71.54 -46.88
CA LEU A 165 -20.12 72.24 -46.74
C LEU A 165 -20.01 73.78 -46.61
N HIS A 166 -18.81 74.38 -46.76
CA HIS A 166 -18.60 75.83 -46.60
C HIS A 166 -18.06 76.56 -47.84
N SER A 167 -18.21 75.98 -49.04
CA SER A 167 -17.90 76.69 -50.29
C SER A 167 -18.97 76.46 -51.36
N GLN A 168 -20.14 77.08 -51.20
CA GLN A 168 -20.95 77.49 -52.35
C GLN A 168 -21.50 78.91 -52.14
N PRO A 169 -21.44 79.77 -53.18
CA PRO A 169 -21.62 81.22 -53.10
C PRO A 169 -23.09 81.65 -53.14
N ALA A 170 -23.38 82.74 -52.43
CA ALA A 170 -24.64 83.47 -52.50
C ALA A 170 -24.66 84.39 -53.74
N THR A 171 -25.70 84.23 -54.55
CA THR A 171 -26.27 85.27 -55.44
C THR A 171 -27.78 85.12 -55.39
#